data_AF-A0A9N9IWF3-F1
#
_entry.id   AF-A0A9N9IWF3-F1
#
_cell.length_a   1.000
_cell.length_b   1.000
_cell.length_c   1.000
_cell.angle_alpha   90.00
_cell.angle_beta   90.00
_cell.angle_gamma   90.00
#
_symmetry.space_group_name_H-M   'P 1'
#
loop_
_entity.id
_entity.type
_entity.pdbx_description
1 polymer ?
#
loop_
_entity_poly.entity_id
_entity_poly.type
_entity_poly.pdbx_seq_one_letter_code
_entity_poly.pdbx_strand_id
1 'polypeptide(L)'
;SKATGCKWRINGNLPKDSSMISFTTVVDEHNHQMIPSPLTNIAKYRKLSEDMIEFIEFCIQYGTTGTRNIGQLLKGKFLGRNIYQKNLYNAIQIAKKKLSPRTEFDTSDLMKFLYSKQTDDSCWFIKIKFDGIERRLCALLWMTPDQ
;
A
#
# COMPACT_ATOMS: atom_id res chain seq x y z
N SER A 1 24.87 0.12 -17.89
CA SER A 1 24.37 0.17 -16.48
C SER A 1 25.57 0.13 -15.54
N LYS A 2 25.71 1.10 -14.61
CA LYS A 2 26.88 1.18 -13.71
C LYS A 2 27.12 -0.11 -12.90
N ALA A 3 26.06 -0.88 -12.64
CA ALA A 3 26.14 -2.13 -11.88
C ALA A 3 26.69 -3.32 -12.69
N THR A 4 26.65 -3.29 -14.03
CA THR A 4 27.07 -4.41 -14.89
C THR A 4 28.27 -4.07 -15.77
N GLY A 5 28.82 -2.86 -15.65
CA GLY A 5 29.84 -2.36 -16.58
C GLY A 5 29.37 -2.29 -18.04
N CYS A 6 28.06 -2.41 -18.27
CA CYS A 6 27.50 -2.50 -19.61
C CYS A 6 27.65 -1.17 -20.36
N LYS A 7 28.22 -1.26 -21.56
CA LYS A 7 28.52 -0.13 -22.46
C LYS A 7 27.26 0.51 -23.05
N TRP A 8 26.15 -0.24 -23.08
CA TRP A 8 24.87 0.23 -23.58
C TRP A 8 24.48 1.55 -22.94
N ARG A 9 24.26 2.56 -23.78
CA ARG A 9 23.85 3.91 -23.37
C ARG A 9 23.14 4.63 -24.50
N ILE A 10 22.19 5.47 -24.13
CA ILE A 10 21.54 6.43 -25.02
C ILE A 10 21.72 7.80 -24.38
N ASN A 11 22.25 8.75 -25.15
CA ASN A 11 22.34 10.15 -24.77
C ASN A 11 21.29 10.93 -25.55
N GLY A 12 20.50 11.72 -24.85
CA GLY A 12 19.47 12.56 -25.45
C GLY A 12 19.48 13.95 -24.85
N ASN A 13 19.05 14.91 -25.66
CA ASN A 13 19.07 16.32 -25.38
C ASN A 13 17.67 16.87 -25.69
N LEU A 14 17.07 17.58 -24.73
CA LEU A 14 15.87 18.38 -24.97
C LEU A 14 16.27 19.86 -24.89
N PRO A 15 16.42 20.56 -26.03
CA PRO A 15 16.67 21.99 -26.03
C PRO A 15 15.52 22.75 -25.35
N LYS A 16 15.82 23.84 -24.65
CA LYS A 16 14.79 24.63 -23.94
C LYS A 16 13.72 25.21 -24.87
N ASP A 17 14.11 25.48 -26.12
CA ASP A 17 13.28 26.12 -27.13
C ASP A 17 12.60 25.13 -28.09
N SER A 18 12.66 23.83 -27.76
CA SER A 18 12.07 22.77 -28.58
C SER A 18 11.28 21.79 -27.73
N SER A 19 10.16 21.33 -28.26
CA SER A 19 9.39 20.21 -27.70
C SER A 19 9.92 18.83 -28.16
N MET A 20 10.97 18.80 -28.98
CA MET A 20 11.50 17.59 -29.58
C MET A 20 12.78 17.13 -28.88
N ILE A 21 12.76 15.89 -28.39
CA ILE A 21 13.95 15.23 -27.87
C ILE A 21 14.82 14.78 -29.04
N SER A 22 16.09 15.14 -29.01
CA SER A 22 17.11 14.69 -29.95
C SER A 22 18.01 13.66 -29.28
N PHE A 23 18.30 12.55 -29.96
CA PHE A 23 19.27 11.56 -29.47
C PHE A 23 20.62 11.82 -30.13
N THR A 24 21.66 12.07 -29.32
CA THR A 24 23.01 12.40 -29.79
C THR A 24 23.94 11.20 -29.84
N THR A 25 23.67 10.16 -29.05
CA THR A 25 24.48 8.95 -29.06
C THR A 25 23.61 7.75 -28.73
N VAL A 26 23.75 6.68 -29.52
CA VAL A 26 23.20 5.36 -29.22
C VAL A 26 24.35 4.37 -29.29
N VAL A 27 24.65 3.73 -28.17
CA VAL A 27 25.59 2.60 -28.09
C VAL A 27 24.76 1.39 -27.76
N ASP A 28 24.58 0.51 -28.74
CA ASP A 28 23.75 -0.69 -28.64
C ASP A 28 24.58 -1.96 -28.36
N GLU A 29 25.62 -1.81 -27.54
CA GLU A 29 26.51 -2.90 -27.16
C GLU A 29 26.18 -3.40 -25.76
N HIS A 30 25.77 -4.66 -25.66
CA HIS A 30 25.57 -5.36 -24.41
C HIS A 30 26.71 -6.34 -24.15
N ASN A 31 27.25 -6.32 -22.93
CA ASN A 31 28.21 -7.31 -22.44
C ASN A 31 27.54 -8.42 -21.62
N HIS A 32 26.21 -8.55 -21.73
CA HIS A 32 25.41 -9.54 -21.01
C HIS A 32 24.21 -9.95 -21.86
N GLN A 33 23.67 -11.14 -21.62
CA GLN A 33 22.44 -11.57 -22.27
C GLN A 33 21.29 -10.64 -21.89
N MET A 34 20.52 -10.18 -22.88
CA MET A 34 19.28 -9.47 -22.64
C MET A 34 18.18 -10.48 -22.33
N ILE A 35 17.66 -10.45 -21.10
CA ILE A 35 16.48 -11.24 -20.73
C ILE A 35 15.25 -10.49 -21.28
N PRO A 36 14.39 -11.13 -22.10
CA PRO A 36 13.18 -10.49 -22.63
C PRO A 36 12.31 -9.93 -21.51
N SER A 37 11.85 -8.69 -21.68
CA SER A 37 11.03 -7.85 -20.80
C SER A 37 10.77 -8.35 -19.34
N PRO A 38 11.21 -7.58 -18.34
CA PRO A 38 10.84 -7.74 -16.94
C PRO A 38 9.35 -7.86 -16.63
N LEU A 39 8.45 -7.33 -17.48
CA LEU A 39 7.01 -7.35 -17.22
C LEU A 39 6.47 -8.78 -17.12
N THR A 40 6.98 -9.71 -17.93
CA THR A 40 6.55 -11.11 -17.92
C THR A 40 7.25 -11.96 -16.87
N ASN A 41 8.48 -11.62 -16.47
CA ASN A 41 9.28 -12.40 -15.52
C ASN A 41 9.32 -11.81 -14.11
N ILE A 42 9.67 -10.53 -13.94
CA ILE A 42 9.87 -9.91 -12.61
C ILE A 42 8.56 -9.85 -11.82
N ALA A 43 7.43 -9.57 -12.46
CA ALA A 43 6.13 -9.54 -11.78
C ALA A 43 5.73 -10.94 -11.28
N LYS A 44 6.00 -12.00 -12.06
CA LYS A 44 5.72 -13.39 -11.67
C LYS A 44 6.55 -13.84 -10.46
N TYR A 45 7.83 -13.48 -10.39
CA TYR A 45 8.68 -13.81 -9.23
C TYR A 45 8.43 -12.93 -8.00
N ARG A 46 7.74 -11.79 -8.17
CA ARG A 46 7.34 -10.93 -7.04
C ARG A 46 6.05 -11.39 -6.37
N LYS A 47 5.16 -12.07 -7.10
CA LYS A 47 3.83 -12.44 -6.60
C LYS A 47 3.94 -13.56 -5.56
N LEU A 48 3.20 -13.43 -4.45
CA LEU A 48 3.02 -14.50 -3.48
C LEU A 48 2.23 -15.64 -4.16
N SER A 49 2.59 -16.89 -3.86
CA SER A 49 1.80 -18.05 -4.31
C SER A 49 0.47 -18.13 -3.56
N GLU A 50 -0.49 -18.86 -4.11
CA GLU A 50 -1.79 -19.15 -3.47
C GLU A 50 -1.58 -19.66 -2.03
N ASP A 51 -0.72 -20.67 -1.84
CA ASP A 51 -0.42 -21.27 -0.53
C ASP A 51 0.15 -20.27 0.48
N MET A 52 0.91 -19.26 0.02
CA MET A 52 1.42 -18.21 0.89
C MET A 52 0.31 -17.26 1.31
N ILE A 53 -0.63 -16.95 0.41
CA ILE A 53 -1.78 -16.10 0.71
C ILE A 53 -2.68 -16.82 1.72
N GLU A 54 -2.98 -18.09 1.51
CA GLU A 54 -3.77 -18.91 2.43
C GLU A 54 -3.10 -18.99 3.82
N PHE A 55 -1.77 -19.16 3.86
CA PHE A 55 -1.05 -19.14 5.13
C PHE A 55 -1.08 -17.78 5.83
N ILE A 56 -1.02 -16.67 5.08
CA ILE A 56 -1.18 -15.33 5.65
C ILE A 56 -2.59 -15.16 6.22
N GLU A 57 -3.62 -15.60 5.50
CA GLU A 57 -5.01 -15.55 5.97
C GLU A 57 -5.20 -16.36 7.26
N PHE A 58 -4.66 -17.57 7.32
CA PHE A 58 -4.61 -18.38 8.52
C PHE A 58 -3.94 -17.62 9.68
N CYS A 59 -2.76 -17.04 9.47
CA CYS A 59 -2.06 -16.27 10.52
C CYS A 59 -2.92 -15.13 11.06
N ILE A 60 -3.59 -14.37 10.19
CA ILE A 60 -4.43 -13.24 10.60
C ILE A 60 -5.68 -13.74 11.34
N GLN A 61 -6.31 -14.82 10.87
CA GLN A 61 -7.50 -15.41 11.49
C GLN A 61 -7.25 -15.81 12.95
N TYR A 62 -6.06 -16.31 13.27
CA TYR A 62 -5.67 -16.71 14.62
C TYR A 62 -4.86 -15.65 15.38
N GLY A 63 -4.97 -14.37 14.99
CA GLY A 63 -4.46 -13.24 15.79
C GLY A 63 -3.00 -12.88 15.57
N THR A 64 -2.27 -13.54 14.66
CA THR A 64 -0.91 -13.13 14.30
C THR A 64 -0.97 -12.02 13.27
N THR A 65 -0.78 -10.76 13.71
CA THR A 65 -1.01 -9.58 12.85
C THR A 65 0.25 -8.78 12.47
N GLY A 66 1.39 -9.10 13.08
CA GLY A 66 2.66 -8.40 12.87
C GLY A 66 3.34 -8.81 11.56
N THR A 67 3.59 -7.85 10.67
CA THR A 67 4.28 -8.07 9.38
C THR A 67 5.63 -8.77 9.53
N ARG A 68 6.39 -8.44 10.57
CA ARG A 68 7.68 -9.09 10.89
C ARG A 68 7.49 -10.57 11.23
N ASN A 69 6.50 -10.88 12.07
CA ASN A 69 6.23 -12.23 12.55
C ASN A 69 5.74 -13.11 11.39
N ILE A 70 4.76 -12.63 10.62
CA ILE A 70 4.25 -13.33 9.43
C ILE A 70 5.38 -13.51 8.40
N GLY A 71 6.22 -12.49 8.20
CA GLY A 71 7.37 -12.58 7.30
C GLY A 71 8.40 -13.64 7.73
N GLN A 72 8.67 -13.78 9.03
CA GLN A 72 9.54 -14.83 9.56
C GLN A 72 8.93 -16.22 9.40
N LEU A 73 7.63 -16.37 9.70
CA LEU A 73 6.91 -17.63 9.53
C LEU A 73 6.89 -18.08 8.07
N LEU A 74 6.65 -17.15 7.13
CA LEU A 74 6.71 -17.44 5.70
C LEU A 74 8.10 -17.86 5.25
N LYS A 75 9.16 -17.20 5.74
CA LYS A 75 10.55 -17.59 5.41
C LYS A 75 10.89 -18.99 5.92
N GLY A 76 10.39 -19.37 7.10
CA GLY A 76 10.58 -20.72 7.65
C GLY A 76 9.79 -21.78 6.87
N LYS A 77 8.53 -21.49 6.52
CA LYS A 77 7.64 -22.44 5.84
C LYS A 77 7.92 -22.59 4.35
N PHE A 78 8.36 -21.51 3.68
CA PHE A 78 8.59 -21.47 2.22
C PHE A 78 10.04 -21.09 1.92
N LEU A 79 10.95 -22.03 2.14
CA LEU A 79 12.39 -21.84 1.92
C LEU A 79 12.71 -21.47 0.46
N GLY A 80 13.71 -20.60 0.27
CA GLY A 80 14.20 -20.19 -1.05
C GLY A 80 13.29 -19.22 -1.83
N ARG A 81 12.13 -18.85 -1.29
CA ARG A 81 11.23 -17.87 -1.91
C ARG A 81 11.59 -16.45 -1.48
N ASN A 82 11.72 -15.54 -2.45
CA ASN A 82 11.93 -14.13 -2.17
C ASN A 82 10.60 -13.44 -1.87
N ILE A 83 10.44 -12.98 -0.62
CA ILE A 83 9.22 -12.31 -0.16
C ILE A 83 9.47 -10.81 -0.14
N TYR A 84 8.87 -10.11 -1.10
CA TYR A 84 8.92 -8.66 -1.17
C TYR A 84 8.04 -8.04 -0.10
N GLN A 85 8.61 -7.15 0.71
CA GLN A 85 7.93 -6.54 1.85
C GLN A 85 6.64 -5.80 1.47
N LYS A 86 6.62 -5.13 0.31
CA LYS A 86 5.41 -4.47 -0.22
C LYS A 86 4.28 -5.47 -0.50
N ASN A 87 4.60 -6.63 -1.06
CA ASN A 87 3.61 -7.64 -1.40
C ASN A 87 3.08 -8.35 -0.15
N LEU A 88 3.97 -8.62 0.82
CA LEU A 88 3.59 -9.10 2.14
C LEU A 88 2.63 -8.13 2.84
N TYR A 89 2.96 -6.84 2.87
CA TYR A 89 2.11 -5.82 3.47
C TYR A 89 0.73 -5.78 2.80
N ASN A 90 0.69 -5.77 1.47
CA ASN A 90 -0.55 -5.75 0.72
C ASN A 90 -1.42 -6.99 1.01
N ALA A 91 -0.82 -8.18 1.04
CA ALA A 91 -1.53 -9.43 1.33
C ALA A 91 -2.10 -9.44 2.76
N ILE A 92 -1.33 -8.97 3.75
CA ILE A 92 -1.81 -8.81 5.14
C ILE A 92 -3.00 -7.87 5.21
N GLN A 93 -2.94 -6.72 4.52
CA GLN A 93 -4.04 -5.76 4.51
C GLN A 93 -5.30 -6.33 3.84
N ILE A 94 -5.14 -7.10 2.76
CA ILE A 94 -6.25 -7.80 2.11
C ILE A 94 -6.86 -8.85 3.06
N ALA A 95 -6.04 -9.68 3.70
CA ALA A 95 -6.48 -10.69 4.65
C ALA A 95 -7.25 -10.08 5.84
N LYS A 96 -6.74 -8.97 6.40
CA LYS A 96 -7.45 -8.21 7.46
C LYS A 96 -8.82 -7.71 7.00
N LYS A 97 -8.90 -7.16 5.78
CA LYS A 97 -10.17 -6.72 5.19
C LYS A 97 -11.17 -7.85 4.95
N LYS A 98 -10.70 -9.08 4.69
CA LYS A 98 -11.57 -10.26 4.55
C LYS A 98 -12.15 -10.70 5.89
N LEU A 99 -11.35 -10.65 6.95
CA LEU A 99 -11.76 -11.07 8.31
C LEU A 99 -12.60 -10.02 9.04
N SER A 100 -12.39 -8.74 8.73
CA SER A 100 -13.28 -7.65 9.12
C SER A 100 -14.00 -7.16 7.86
N PRO A 101 -15.11 -7.81 7.45
CA PRO A 101 -15.99 -7.19 6.45
C PRO A 101 -16.30 -5.80 6.98
N ARG A 102 -15.94 -4.76 6.20
CA ARG A 102 -15.98 -3.33 6.57
C ARG A 102 -16.89 -3.10 7.76
N THR A 103 -16.32 -3.06 8.96
CA THR A 103 -17.02 -2.39 10.05
C THR A 103 -16.82 -0.93 9.73
N GLU A 104 -17.85 -0.33 9.15
CA GLU A 104 -18.00 1.10 8.91
C GLU A 104 -17.91 1.85 10.24
N PHE A 105 -16.70 1.94 10.78
CA PHE A 105 -16.30 2.93 11.77
C PHE A 105 -15.43 3.95 11.05
N ASP A 106 -15.85 4.38 9.86
CA ASP A 106 -15.33 5.63 9.34
C ASP A 106 -15.75 6.72 10.34
N THR A 107 -14.85 7.64 10.60
CA THR A 107 -15.14 8.82 11.42
C THR A 107 -16.38 9.56 10.88
N SER A 108 -16.59 9.47 9.57
CA SER A 108 -17.79 9.94 8.87
C SER A 108 -19.09 9.30 9.37
N ASP A 109 -19.10 8.01 9.70
CA ASP A 109 -20.32 7.31 10.12
C ASP A 109 -20.66 7.58 11.58
N LEU A 110 -19.64 7.67 12.44
CA LEU A 110 -19.81 8.17 13.81
C LEU A 110 -20.35 9.62 13.81
N MET A 111 -19.84 10.48 12.91
CA MET A 111 -20.35 11.85 12.77
C MET A 111 -21.81 11.89 12.35
N LYS A 112 -22.20 11.11 11.34
CA LYS A 112 -23.62 11.02 10.90
C LYS A 112 -24.52 10.59 12.05
N PHE A 113 -24.11 9.58 12.83
CA PHE A 113 -24.86 9.11 13.98
C PHE A 113 -25.03 10.22 15.04
N LEU A 114 -23.94 10.88 15.43
CA LEU A 114 -24.00 11.94 16.45
C LEU A 114 -24.88 13.11 15.99
N TYR A 115 -24.76 13.55 14.73
CA TYR A 115 -25.63 14.61 14.20
C TYR A 115 -27.10 14.20 14.12
N SER A 116 -27.40 12.94 13.79
CA SER A 116 -28.76 12.41 13.85
C SER A 116 -29.32 12.53 15.27
N LYS A 117 -28.53 12.15 16.28
CA LYS A 117 -28.96 12.24 17.69
C LYS A 117 -29.17 13.68 18.17
N GLN A 118 -28.33 14.61 17.74
CA GLN A 118 -28.54 16.04 18.06
C GLN A 118 -29.73 16.66 17.33
N THR A 119 -30.08 16.14 16.16
CA THR A 119 -31.28 16.57 15.42
C THR A 119 -32.54 16.05 16.12
N ASP A 120 -32.52 14.80 16.59
CA ASP A 120 -33.63 14.20 17.33
C ASP A 120 -33.78 14.81 18.73
N ASP A 121 -32.66 15.15 19.38
CA ASP A 121 -32.61 15.74 20.72
C ASP A 121 -31.48 16.76 20.83
N SER A 122 -31.88 18.04 20.93
CA SER A 122 -30.95 19.17 21.04
C SER A 122 -30.11 19.19 22.32
N CYS A 123 -30.45 18.37 23.33
CA CYS A 123 -29.67 18.22 24.56
C CYS A 123 -28.36 17.44 24.36
N TRP A 124 -28.16 16.82 23.20
CA TRP A 124 -26.86 16.24 22.83
C TRP A 124 -25.82 17.33 22.59
N PHE A 125 -24.80 17.35 23.44
CA PHE A 125 -23.65 18.22 23.25
C PHE A 125 -22.65 17.54 22.31
N ILE A 126 -22.31 18.19 21.21
CA ILE A 126 -21.30 17.71 20.25
C ILE A 126 -20.37 18.86 19.90
N LYS A 127 -19.07 18.67 20.12
CA LYS A 127 -18.02 19.64 19.79
C LYS A 127 -16.96 19.00 18.92
N ILE A 128 -16.71 19.63 17.78
CA ILE A 128 -15.82 19.11 16.75
C ILE A 128 -14.77 20.17 16.41
N LYS A 129 -13.51 19.76 16.30
CA LYS A 129 -12.39 20.62 15.89
C LYS A 129 -11.73 20.05 14.64
N PHE A 130 -11.71 20.85 13.59
CA PHE A 130 -10.93 20.58 12.38
C PHE A 130 -9.67 21.44 12.37
N ASP A 131 -8.58 20.93 11.80
CA ASP A 131 -7.32 21.67 11.64
C ASP A 131 -6.82 21.65 10.18
N GLY A 132 -6.04 22.67 9.84
CA GLY A 132 -5.37 22.84 8.57
C GLY A 132 -6.28 23.13 7.37
N ILE A 133 -5.64 23.37 6.22
CA ILE A 133 -6.32 23.64 4.93
C ILE A 133 -7.12 22.42 4.46
N GLU A 134 -6.66 21.22 4.82
CA GLU A 134 -7.29 19.94 4.47
C GLU A 134 -8.48 19.57 5.37
N ARG A 135 -8.87 20.43 6.33
CA ARG A 135 -10.00 20.20 7.27
C ARG A 135 -9.97 18.81 7.91
N ARG A 136 -8.81 18.42 8.42
CA ARG A 136 -8.66 17.10 9.07
C ARG A 136 -9.32 17.17 10.44
N LEU A 137 -10.09 16.16 10.80
CA LEU A 137 -10.67 16.08 12.15
C LEU A 137 -9.54 15.88 13.17
N CYS A 138 -9.45 16.80 14.15
CA CYS A 138 -8.40 16.79 15.16
C CYS A 138 -8.93 16.62 16.58
N ALA A 139 -10.20 16.93 16.85
CA ALA A 139 -10.85 16.57 18.11
C ALA A 139 -12.36 16.37 17.92
N LEU A 140 -12.91 15.39 18.64
CA LEU A 140 -14.34 15.12 18.75
C LEU A 140 -14.67 14.87 20.22
N LEU A 141 -15.63 15.63 20.76
CA LEU A 141 -16.15 15.49 22.12
C LEU A 141 -17.68 15.46 22.03
N TRP A 142 -18.32 14.52 22.73
CA TRP A 142 -19.77 14.50 22.88
C TRP A 142 -20.20 14.12 24.29
N MET A 143 -21.39 14.56 24.68
CA MET A 143 -22.04 14.18 25.93
C MET A 143 -23.51 13.86 25.67
N THR A 144 -24.02 12.83 26.34
CA THR A 144 -25.43 12.46 26.28
C THR A 144 -26.26 13.34 27.21
N PRO A 145 -27.56 13.52 26.95
CA PRO A 145 -28.47 14.31 27.79
C PRO A 145 -28.53 13.86 29.26
N ASP A 146 -28.31 12.56 29.51
CA ASP A 146 -28.47 11.93 30.82
C ASP A 146 -27.20 11.98 31.72
N GLN A 147 -26.16 12.74 31.33
CA GLN A 147 -24.89 12.83 32.07
C GLN A 147 -24.91 13.82 33.23
#